data_AF-A0A137Q5U3-F1
#
_entry.id   AF-A0A137Q5U3-F1
#
_cell.length_a   1.000
_cell.length_b   1.000
_cell.length_c   1.000
_cell.angle_alpha   90.00
_cell.angle_beta   90.00
_cell.angle_gamma   90.00
#
_symmetry.space_group_name_H-M   'P 1'
#
loop_
_entity.id
_entity.type
_entity.pdbx_description
1 polymer ?
#
loop_
_entity_poly.entity_id
_entity_poly.type
_entity_poly.pdbx_seq_one_letter_code
_entity_poly.pdbx_strand_id
1 'polypeptide(L)'
;MKSQEKTESAEKRVKIRKLAPPKPFPPVAASVSATGPRSAHKEGKNFIYLTRKTSLGAYMRRCKNLIMNDGYKILHLHAAGAAIPLLMQLSCALPSILPFPKDEIHTEISTGTVEVQDEIIPDDEDEDITYRTRGKSTLYVVIRIGDGQSEKDGSKPIVTDEGSKPKKPKSRPKKTAGSKAVLVFEEPEQEQEDI
;
A
#
# COMPACT_ATOMS: atom_id res chain seq x y z
N MET A 1 -48.94 23.23 44.84
CA MET A 1 -47.50 22.89 44.92
C MET A 1 -47.25 21.66 44.06
N LYS A 2 -46.70 21.83 42.85
CA LYS A 2 -46.10 20.75 42.06
C LYS A 2 -44.96 21.38 41.28
N SER A 3 -43.75 21.25 41.82
CA SER A 3 -42.53 21.62 41.12
C SER A 3 -42.20 20.48 40.15
N GLN A 4 -42.15 20.78 38.86
CA GLN A 4 -41.65 19.87 37.85
C GLN A 4 -40.12 20.01 37.79
N GLU A 5 -39.42 18.94 38.13
CA GLU A 5 -37.99 18.79 37.94
C GLU A 5 -37.74 18.52 36.45
N LYS A 6 -37.08 19.46 35.78
CA LYS A 6 -36.80 19.42 34.35
C LYS A 6 -35.51 18.61 34.15
N THR A 7 -35.65 17.33 33.81
CA THR A 7 -34.53 16.46 33.43
C THR A 7 -33.96 16.90 32.08
N GLU A 8 -32.99 17.79 32.12
CA GLU A 8 -32.27 18.30 30.95
C GLU A 8 -30.96 17.51 30.77
N SER A 9 -31.05 16.21 30.47
CA SER A 9 -29.88 15.43 30.05
C SER A 9 -29.66 15.61 28.55
N ALA A 10 -29.20 16.79 28.14
CA ALA A 10 -28.62 16.97 26.83
C ALA A 10 -27.33 16.15 26.78
N GLU A 11 -27.33 15.01 26.08
CA GLU A 11 -26.14 14.17 25.92
C GLU A 11 -24.99 15.03 25.36
N LYS A 12 -23.98 15.29 26.19
CA LYS A 12 -22.79 16.06 25.80
C LYS A 12 -22.12 15.37 24.61
N ARG A 13 -21.82 16.14 23.57
CA ARG A 13 -21.12 15.64 22.39
C ARG A 13 -19.66 15.36 22.73
N VAL A 14 -19.35 14.08 22.95
CA VAL A 14 -17.98 13.61 23.19
C VAL A 14 -17.08 13.96 22.00
N LYS A 15 -15.89 14.52 22.28
CA LYS A 15 -14.90 14.87 21.28
C LYS A 15 -14.10 13.61 20.87
N ILE A 16 -14.22 13.22 19.60
CA ILE A 16 -13.60 11.99 19.08
C ILE A 16 -12.57 12.32 18.00
N ARG A 17 -11.34 11.82 18.16
CA ARG A 17 -10.27 11.89 17.15
C ARG A 17 -10.04 10.52 16.53
N LYS A 18 -10.23 10.42 15.21
CA LYS A 18 -10.12 9.16 14.48
C LYS A 18 -8.68 8.89 14.07
N LEU A 19 -8.10 7.76 14.46
CA LEU A 19 -6.75 7.40 14.07
C LEU A 19 -6.71 6.84 12.64
N ALA A 20 -5.52 6.90 12.04
CA ALA A 20 -5.30 6.32 10.73
C ALA A 20 -5.38 4.79 10.82
N PRO A 21 -6.13 4.13 9.91
CA PRO A 21 -6.16 2.67 9.87
C PRO A 21 -4.78 2.11 9.55
N PRO A 22 -4.48 0.88 10.01
CA PRO A 22 -3.32 0.14 9.51
C PRO A 22 -3.44 -0.01 8.00
N LYS A 23 -2.33 0.22 7.28
CA LYS A 23 -2.30 0.05 5.83
C LYS A 23 -2.15 -1.44 5.51
N PRO A 24 -2.89 -1.97 4.51
CA PRO A 24 -2.82 -3.38 4.14
C PRO A 24 -1.50 -3.76 3.47
N PHE A 25 -0.80 -2.80 2.87
CA PHE A 25 0.50 -3.01 2.23
C PHE A 25 1.49 -1.98 2.75
N PRO A 26 2.77 -2.36 2.96
CA PRO A 26 3.80 -1.41 3.30
C PRO A 26 3.97 -0.42 2.14
N PRO A 27 4.24 0.87 2.41
CA PRO A 27 4.38 1.88 1.37
C PRO A 27 5.61 1.64 0.46
N VAL A 28 6.60 0.91 0.96
CA VAL A 28 7.82 0.51 0.26
C VAL A 28 8.08 -0.96 0.59
N ALA A 29 8.52 -1.75 -0.39
CA ALA A 29 8.91 -3.14 -0.16
C ALA A 29 10.12 -3.19 0.78
N ALA A 30 10.21 -4.23 1.61
CA ALA A 30 11.30 -4.38 2.59
C ALA A 30 12.69 -4.45 1.94
N SER A 31 12.77 -4.88 0.67
CA SER A 31 13.98 -4.98 -0.14
C SER A 31 14.53 -3.62 -0.61
N VAL A 32 13.78 -2.52 -0.44
CA VAL A 32 14.12 -1.22 -1.05
C VAL A 32 14.18 -0.11 0.00
N SER A 33 15.16 0.79 -0.15
CA SER A 33 15.31 1.95 0.73
C SER A 33 14.05 2.83 0.74
N ALA A 34 13.49 3.03 1.93
CA ALA A 34 12.27 3.83 2.13
C ALA A 34 12.44 5.33 1.77
N THR A 35 13.67 5.83 1.77
CA THR A 35 14.00 7.23 1.48
C THR A 35 14.43 7.47 0.03
N GLY A 36 14.54 6.40 -0.77
CA GLY A 36 14.89 6.50 -2.18
C GLY A 36 13.77 7.13 -3.03
N PRO A 37 14.10 7.68 -4.21
CA PRO A 37 13.08 8.19 -5.11
C PRO A 37 12.17 7.06 -5.60
N ARG A 38 10.86 7.32 -5.64
CA ARG A 38 9.84 6.32 -6.01
C ARG A 38 10.04 5.71 -7.41
N SER A 39 10.70 6.44 -8.31
CA SER A 39 11.07 5.95 -9.65
C SER A 39 12.08 4.79 -9.59
N ALA A 40 12.94 4.75 -8.57
CA ALA A 40 13.94 3.70 -8.40
C ALA A 40 13.35 2.39 -7.86
N HIS A 41 12.15 2.41 -7.27
CA HIS A 41 11.48 1.20 -6.81
C HIS A 41 10.96 0.40 -8.01
N LYS A 42 11.37 -0.86 -8.12
CA LYS A 42 10.87 -1.78 -9.17
C LYS A 42 9.76 -2.70 -8.67
N GLU A 43 9.68 -2.91 -7.35
CA GLU A 43 8.74 -3.83 -6.72
C GLU A 43 7.63 -3.07 -5.98
N GLY A 44 6.52 -3.76 -5.74
CA GLY A 44 5.42 -3.27 -4.88
C GLY A 44 4.52 -2.20 -5.50
N LYS A 45 4.82 -1.68 -6.69
CA LYS A 45 4.02 -0.61 -7.33
C LYS A 45 2.61 -1.07 -7.74
N ASN A 46 2.44 -2.37 -7.95
CA ASN A 46 1.19 -3.04 -8.30
C ASN A 46 0.22 -3.20 -7.10
N PHE A 47 0.66 -2.93 -5.87
CA PHE A 47 -0.20 -2.81 -4.71
C PHE A 47 -0.70 -1.37 -4.57
N ILE A 48 -2.01 -1.17 -4.68
CA ILE A 48 -2.64 0.15 -4.73
C ILE A 48 -3.73 0.23 -3.67
N TYR A 49 -3.50 1.10 -2.68
CA TYR A 49 -4.55 1.50 -1.75
C TYR A 49 -5.28 2.74 -2.28
N LEU A 50 -6.61 2.65 -2.38
CA LEU A 50 -7.45 3.71 -2.90
C LEU A 50 -7.91 4.65 -1.79
N THR A 51 -7.93 5.94 -2.11
CA THR A 51 -8.41 7.00 -1.21
C THR A 51 -9.37 7.91 -1.97
N ARG A 52 -10.27 8.58 -1.25
CA ARG A 52 -11.24 9.51 -1.85
C ARG A 52 -10.63 10.79 -2.42
N LYS A 53 -9.38 11.12 -2.06
CA LYS A 53 -8.71 12.35 -2.50
C LYS A 53 -8.28 12.26 -3.96
N THR A 54 -8.03 11.05 -4.45
CA THR A 54 -7.53 10.82 -5.80
C THR A 54 -8.71 10.50 -6.71
N SER A 55 -8.77 11.15 -7.88
CA SER A 55 -9.85 10.94 -8.84
C SER A 55 -9.76 9.57 -9.52
N LEU A 56 -10.90 9.09 -10.03
CA LEU A 56 -10.98 7.84 -10.79
C LEU A 56 -10.00 7.84 -11.98
N GLY A 57 -9.98 8.91 -12.77
CA GLY A 57 -9.10 9.02 -13.94
C GLY A 57 -7.60 8.95 -13.59
N ALA A 58 -7.20 9.49 -12.43
CA ALA A 58 -5.83 9.37 -11.96
C ALA A 58 -5.46 7.92 -11.63
N TYR A 59 -6.37 7.16 -10.99
CA TYR A 59 -6.17 5.74 -10.75
C TYR A 59 -6.16 4.92 -12.04
N MET A 60 -7.06 5.19 -12.99
CA MET A 60 -7.09 4.53 -14.29
C MET A 60 -5.77 4.71 -15.04
N ARG A 61 -5.26 5.96 -15.13
CA ARG A 61 -3.97 6.24 -15.76
C ARG A 61 -2.83 5.52 -15.04
N ARG A 62 -2.83 5.50 -13.71
CA ARG A 62 -1.81 4.79 -12.93
C ARG A 62 -1.85 3.28 -13.20
N CYS A 63 -3.02 2.64 -13.16
CA CYS A 63 -3.16 1.21 -13.41
C CYS A 63 -2.75 0.85 -14.84
N LYS A 64 -3.17 1.64 -15.84
CA LYS A 64 -2.76 1.47 -17.23
C LYS A 64 -1.24 1.55 -17.38
N ASN A 65 -0.60 2.56 -16.79
CA ASN A 65 0.86 2.69 -16.85
C ASN A 65 1.59 1.51 -16.18
N LEU A 66 1.06 0.98 -15.08
CA LEU A 66 1.65 -0.18 -14.40
C LEU A 66 1.62 -1.42 -15.28
N ILE A 67 0.53 -1.63 -16.00
CA ILE A 67 0.39 -2.78 -16.90
C ILE A 67 1.21 -2.58 -18.17
N MET A 68 1.08 -1.42 -18.83
CA MET A 68 1.71 -1.14 -20.13
C MET A 68 3.21 -0.90 -20.04
N ASN A 69 3.65 -0.04 -19.10
CA ASN A 69 5.03 0.44 -19.04
C ASN A 69 5.84 -0.40 -18.06
N ASP A 70 5.28 -0.67 -16.88
CA ASP A 70 5.96 -1.44 -15.85
C ASP A 70 5.79 -2.97 -16.04
N GLY A 71 4.90 -3.41 -16.95
CA GLY A 71 4.74 -4.83 -17.32
C GLY A 71 4.08 -5.70 -16.26
N TYR A 72 3.37 -5.12 -15.30
CA TYR A 72 2.66 -5.92 -14.29
C TYR A 72 1.43 -6.62 -14.88
N LYS A 73 1.33 -7.93 -14.68
CA LYS A 73 0.16 -8.73 -15.08
C LYS A 73 -0.88 -8.87 -13.96
N ILE A 74 -0.50 -8.60 -12.71
CA ILE A 74 -1.38 -8.66 -11.55
C ILE A 74 -1.39 -7.31 -10.84
N LEU A 75 -2.59 -6.76 -10.64
CA LEU A 75 -2.83 -5.58 -9.81
C LEU A 75 -3.60 -5.97 -8.55
N HIS A 76 -3.11 -5.48 -7.41
CA HIS A 76 -3.74 -5.66 -6.11
C HIS A 76 -4.32 -4.32 -5.66
N LEU A 77 -5.64 -4.21 -5.70
CA LEU A 77 -6.36 -2.99 -5.37
C LEU A 77 -7.07 -3.17 -4.02
N HIS A 78 -6.96 -2.19 -3.15
CA HIS A 78 -7.61 -2.23 -1.84
C HIS A 78 -8.28 -0.90 -1.51
N ALA A 79 -9.50 -0.94 -0.95
CA ALA A 79 -10.21 0.21 -0.44
C ALA A 79 -10.87 -0.09 0.90
N ALA A 80 -11.11 0.96 1.70
CA ALA A 80 -11.84 0.85 2.96
C ALA A 80 -12.94 1.91 3.06
N GLY A 81 -14.06 1.54 3.68
CA GLY A 81 -15.20 2.42 3.93
C GLY A 81 -15.63 3.20 2.68
N ALA A 82 -15.66 4.53 2.79
CA ALA A 82 -16.20 5.37 1.73
C ALA A 82 -15.36 5.42 0.42
N ALA A 83 -14.19 4.78 0.36
CA ALA A 83 -13.45 4.63 -0.89
C ALA A 83 -13.88 3.39 -1.70
N ILE A 84 -14.71 2.51 -1.13
CA ILE A 84 -15.18 1.28 -1.79
C ILE A 84 -15.94 1.56 -3.10
N PRO A 85 -16.87 2.54 -3.18
CA PRO A 85 -17.55 2.83 -4.44
C PRO A 85 -16.59 3.24 -5.56
N LEU A 86 -15.52 3.99 -5.23
CA LEU A 86 -14.49 4.39 -6.19
C LEU A 86 -13.71 3.16 -6.70
N LEU A 87 -13.42 2.19 -5.83
CA LEU A 87 -12.77 0.94 -6.24
C LEU A 87 -13.65 0.12 -7.19
N MET A 88 -14.96 0.04 -6.91
CA MET A 88 -15.89 -0.67 -7.80
C MET A 88 -16.02 0.01 -9.17
N GLN A 89 -16.08 1.34 -9.19
CA GLN A 89 -16.03 2.07 -10.47
C GLN A 89 -14.74 1.80 -11.23
N LEU A 90 -13.59 1.79 -10.54
CA LEU A 90 -12.31 1.49 -11.16
C LEU A 90 -12.25 0.06 -11.70
N SER A 91 -12.73 -0.95 -10.96
CA SER A 91 -12.71 -2.34 -11.42
C SER A 91 -13.57 -2.56 -12.65
N CYS A 92 -14.71 -1.86 -12.76
CA CYS A 92 -15.56 -1.93 -13.95
C CYS A 92 -14.99 -1.15 -15.14
N ALA A 93 -14.33 -0.01 -14.89
CA ALA A 93 -13.81 0.86 -15.95
C ALA A 93 -12.43 0.46 -16.47
N LEU A 94 -11.62 -0.25 -15.68
CA LEU A 94 -10.26 -0.59 -16.05
C LEU A 94 -10.17 -1.57 -17.24
N PRO A 95 -10.95 -2.66 -17.30
CA PRO A 95 -10.85 -3.63 -18.41
C PRO A 95 -11.11 -3.02 -19.79
N SER A 96 -11.98 -2.00 -19.89
CA SER A 96 -12.33 -1.39 -21.18
C SER A 96 -11.24 -0.49 -21.78
N ILE A 97 -10.27 -0.04 -20.98
CA ILE A 97 -9.18 0.83 -21.43
C ILE A 97 -7.86 0.10 -21.66
N LEU A 98 -7.83 -1.21 -21.38
CA LEU A 98 -6.66 -2.06 -21.57
C LEU A 98 -6.72 -2.71 -22.97
N PRO A 99 -5.58 -2.83 -23.66
CA PRO A 99 -5.49 -3.46 -24.98
C PRO A 99 -5.39 -4.99 -24.88
N PHE A 100 -6.20 -5.60 -24.01
CA PHE A 100 -6.31 -7.06 -23.89
C PHE A 100 -7.74 -7.48 -24.21
N PRO A 101 -7.95 -8.66 -24.79
CA PRO A 101 -9.29 -9.22 -24.93
C PRO A 101 -9.92 -9.39 -23.54
N LYS A 102 -11.25 -9.24 -23.48
CA LYS A 102 -11.99 -9.32 -22.20
C LYS A 102 -11.80 -10.65 -21.49
N ASP A 103 -11.66 -11.73 -22.25
CA ASP A 103 -11.52 -13.09 -21.72
C ASP A 103 -10.18 -13.34 -21.01
N GLU A 104 -9.16 -12.51 -21.30
CA GLU A 104 -7.85 -12.58 -20.67
C GLU A 104 -7.81 -11.84 -19.33
N ILE A 105 -8.80 -10.98 -19.05
CA ILE A 105 -8.83 -10.15 -17.84
C ILE A 105 -9.72 -10.81 -16.79
N HIS A 106 -9.10 -11.39 -15.77
CA HIS A 106 -9.80 -11.98 -14.63
C HIS A 106 -9.82 -11.02 -13.45
N THR A 107 -11.00 -10.82 -12.86
CA THR A 107 -11.19 -9.98 -11.69
C THR A 107 -11.74 -10.79 -10.54
N GLU A 108 -11.01 -10.86 -9.44
CA GLU A 108 -11.44 -11.48 -8.19
C GLU A 108 -11.74 -10.38 -7.17
N ILE A 109 -12.85 -10.51 -6.46
CA ILE A 109 -13.30 -9.51 -5.47
C ILE A 109 -13.50 -10.24 -4.14
N SER A 110 -12.83 -9.77 -3.09
CA SER A 110 -13.03 -10.23 -1.72
C SER A 110 -13.34 -9.07 -0.79
N THR A 111 -14.17 -9.35 0.20
CA THR A 111 -14.54 -8.39 1.25
C THR A 111 -13.79 -8.72 2.53
N GLY A 112 -13.66 -7.72 3.40
CA GLY A 112 -13.08 -7.92 4.72
C GLY A 112 -13.51 -6.84 5.69
N THR A 113 -12.92 -6.89 6.89
CA THR A 113 -13.09 -5.90 7.93
C THR A 113 -11.71 -5.54 8.48
N VAL A 114 -11.46 -4.26 8.70
CA VAL A 114 -10.27 -3.77 9.39
C VAL A 114 -10.69 -3.05 10.67
N GLU A 115 -10.01 -3.36 11.76
CA GLU A 115 -10.20 -2.67 13.02
C GLU A 115 -9.47 -1.33 12.99
N VAL A 116 -10.14 -0.29 13.46
CA VAL A 116 -9.57 1.05 13.62
C VAL A 116 -9.81 1.54 15.03
N GLN A 117 -8.88 2.34 15.51
CA GLN A 117 -8.96 2.97 16.82
C GLN A 117 -9.35 4.44 16.67
N ASP A 118 -10.24 4.90 17.54
CA ASP A 118 -10.60 6.30 17.71
C ASP A 118 -10.23 6.70 19.16
N GLU A 119 -9.60 7.84 19.36
CA GLU A 119 -9.34 8.48 20.66
C GLU A 119 -10.60 9.23 21.12
N ILE A 120 -11.01 8.99 22.36
CA ILE A 120 -12.08 9.71 23.06
C ILE A 120 -11.40 10.72 23.98
N ILE A 121 -11.60 12.00 23.69
CA ILE A 121 -11.00 13.12 24.42
C ILE A 121 -12.03 13.60 25.45
N PRO A 122 -11.75 13.49 26.76
CA PRO A 122 -12.62 14.00 27.80
C PRO A 122 -12.69 15.54 27.77
N ASP A 123 -13.73 16.10 28.39
CA ASP A 123 -13.87 17.56 28.54
C ASP A 123 -12.98 18.08 29.68
N ASP A 124 -12.67 17.23 30.66
CA ASP A 124 -11.79 17.52 31.78
C ASP A 124 -10.33 17.24 31.39
N GLU A 125 -9.42 18.17 31.69
CA GLU A 125 -7.99 18.03 31.41
C GLU A 125 -7.29 17.06 32.38
N ASP A 126 -7.91 16.78 33.54
CA ASP A 126 -7.43 15.82 34.52
C ASP A 126 -7.81 14.36 34.19
N GLU A 127 -8.71 14.16 33.21
CA GLU A 127 -9.10 12.82 32.75
C GLU A 127 -8.22 12.33 31.58
N ASP A 128 -7.90 11.03 31.58
CA ASP A 128 -7.09 10.40 30.53
C ASP A 128 -7.88 10.17 29.22
N ILE A 129 -7.16 10.22 28.09
CA ILE A 129 -7.70 9.85 26.78
C ILE A 129 -7.99 8.33 26.77
N THR A 130 -9.22 7.97 26.43
CA THR A 130 -9.62 6.56 26.27
C THR A 130 -9.69 6.15 24.80
N TYR A 131 -9.53 4.85 24.52
CA TYR A 131 -9.55 4.29 23.17
C TYR A 131 -10.83 3.52 22.90
N ARG A 132 -11.36 3.69 21.69
CA ARG A 132 -12.49 2.92 21.18
C ARG A 132 -12.14 2.23 19.86
N THR A 133 -12.40 0.93 19.80
CA THR A 133 -12.26 0.16 18.56
C THR A 133 -13.54 0.21 17.74
N ARG A 134 -13.40 0.32 16.41
CA ARG A 134 -14.49 0.24 15.44
C ARG A 134 -14.06 -0.60 14.24
N GLY A 135 -14.94 -1.46 13.74
CA GLY A 135 -14.75 -2.14 12.46
C GLY A 135 -15.06 -1.23 11.26
N LYS A 136 -14.23 -1.27 10.22
CA LYS A 136 -14.53 -0.71 8.90
C LYS A 136 -14.51 -1.83 7.87
N SER A 137 -15.52 -1.85 7.01
CA SER A 137 -15.52 -2.74 5.85
C SER A 137 -14.38 -2.38 4.89
N THR A 138 -13.76 -3.41 4.34
CA THR A 138 -12.73 -3.33 3.31
C THR A 138 -13.14 -4.12 2.09
N LEU A 139 -12.56 -3.73 0.96
CA LEU A 139 -12.72 -4.44 -0.30
C LEU A 139 -11.36 -4.59 -0.94
N TYR A 140 -11.09 -5.80 -1.40
CA TYR A 140 -9.87 -6.18 -2.09
C TYR A 140 -10.23 -6.73 -3.47
N VAL A 141 -9.58 -6.19 -4.49
CA VAL A 141 -9.82 -6.57 -5.88
C VAL A 141 -8.48 -6.95 -6.48
N VAL A 142 -8.39 -8.17 -7.00
CA VAL A 142 -7.22 -8.66 -7.74
C VAL A 142 -7.60 -8.73 -9.20
N ILE A 143 -6.89 -7.97 -10.03
CA ILE A 143 -7.05 -8.02 -11.49
C ILE A 143 -5.82 -8.73 -12.05
N ARG A 144 -6.05 -9.86 -12.72
CA ARG A 144 -5.03 -10.68 -13.38
C ARG A 144 -5.24 -10.62 -14.88
N ILE A 145 -4.14 -10.50 -15.62
CA ILE A 145 -4.12 -10.51 -17.08
C ILE A 145 -3.39 -11.78 -17.51
N GLY A 146 -4.08 -12.62 -18.27
CA GLY A 146 -3.57 -13.91 -18.74
C GLY A 146 -3.32 -14.86 -17.58
N ASP A 147 -2.18 -15.55 -17.63
CA ASP A 147 -1.73 -16.49 -16.60
C ASP A 147 -1.13 -15.81 -15.36
N GLY A 148 -1.02 -14.47 -15.36
CA GLY A 148 -0.52 -13.69 -14.23
C GLY A 148 1.00 -13.75 -14.03
N GLN A 149 1.75 -14.42 -14.93
CA GLN A 149 3.21 -14.44 -14.86
C GLN A 149 3.77 -13.13 -15.42
N SER A 150 4.49 -12.38 -14.60
CA SER A 150 5.22 -11.20 -15.09
C SER A 150 6.37 -11.67 -15.98
N GLU A 151 6.45 -11.19 -17.22
CA GLU A 151 7.50 -11.54 -18.21
C GLU A 151 8.94 -11.14 -17.79
N LYS A 152 9.13 -10.60 -16.58
CA LYS A 152 10.37 -9.94 -16.14
C LYS A 152 11.40 -10.82 -15.44
N ASP A 153 11.18 -12.12 -15.31
CA ASP A 153 12.21 -13.02 -14.78
C ASP A 153 13.15 -13.60 -15.85
N GLY A 154 13.05 -13.20 -17.13
CA GLY A 154 13.80 -13.90 -18.18
C GLY A 154 14.30 -13.13 -19.41
N SER A 155 14.03 -11.84 -19.59
CA SER A 155 14.43 -11.16 -20.84
C SER A 155 15.16 -9.84 -20.59
N LYS A 156 16.44 -9.83 -21.00
CA LYS A 156 17.25 -8.63 -21.18
C LYS A 156 16.47 -7.64 -22.06
N PRO A 157 16.49 -6.32 -21.78
CA PRO A 157 15.83 -5.36 -22.64
C PRO A 157 16.47 -5.39 -24.02
N ILE A 158 15.67 -5.66 -25.05
CA ILE A 158 16.01 -5.37 -26.44
C ILE A 158 16.12 -3.84 -26.53
N VAL A 159 17.35 -3.36 -26.61
CA VAL A 159 17.68 -1.97 -26.92
C VAL A 159 17.46 -1.81 -28.41
N THR A 160 16.37 -1.16 -28.81
CA THR A 160 16.33 -0.49 -30.11
C THR A 160 17.09 0.83 -29.98
N ASP A 161 18.32 0.77 -30.46
CA ASP A 161 19.24 1.88 -30.68
C ASP A 161 18.68 2.76 -31.81
N GLU A 162 18.30 4.01 -31.49
CA GLU A 162 18.45 5.16 -32.39
C GLU A 162 18.51 6.45 -31.56
N GLY A 163 19.67 7.09 -31.51
CA GLY A 163 19.82 8.44 -30.95
C GLY A 163 21.09 8.70 -30.15
N SER A 164 22.25 8.37 -30.71
CA SER A 164 23.57 8.64 -30.11
C SER A 164 23.85 10.14 -29.92
N LYS A 165 24.30 10.53 -28.72
CA LYS A 165 25.37 11.54 -28.57
C LYS A 165 26.37 11.07 -27.49
N PRO A 166 27.65 10.82 -27.83
CA PRO A 166 28.62 10.22 -26.92
C PRO A 166 29.19 11.26 -25.96
N LYS A 167 29.09 11.00 -24.64
CA LYS A 167 29.86 11.74 -23.63
C LYS A 167 31.08 10.91 -23.22
N LYS A 168 32.27 11.49 -23.46
CA LYS A 168 33.60 10.93 -23.18
C LYS A 168 33.75 10.46 -21.72
N PRO A 169 34.44 9.32 -21.47
CA PRO A 169 34.78 8.88 -20.12
C PRO A 169 35.93 9.73 -19.56
N LYS A 170 35.74 10.34 -18.39
CA LYS A 170 36.85 10.89 -17.59
C LYS A 170 37.31 9.83 -16.60
N SER A 171 38.50 9.31 -16.84
CA SER A 171 39.28 8.48 -15.93
C SER A 171 39.93 9.33 -14.84
N ARG A 172 39.82 8.91 -13.57
CA ARG A 172 40.85 9.08 -12.51
C ARG A 172 40.45 8.29 -11.24
N PRO A 173 41.38 7.98 -10.32
CA PRO A 173 41.83 6.60 -10.11
C PRO A 173 41.40 6.02 -8.75
N LYS A 174 41.50 4.68 -8.67
CA LYS A 174 41.40 3.87 -7.46
C LYS A 174 42.33 4.37 -6.35
N LYS A 175 41.82 4.44 -5.12
CA LYS A 175 42.61 4.24 -3.90
C LYS A 175 42.00 3.10 -3.09
N THR A 176 42.85 2.14 -2.80
CA THR A 176 42.70 0.95 -1.97
C THR A 176 42.99 1.28 -0.49
N ALA A 177 42.17 0.75 0.41
CA ALA A 177 42.47 0.28 1.78
C ALA A 177 41.12 -0.21 2.35
N GLY A 178 40.90 -1.51 2.60
CA GLY A 178 41.24 -2.20 3.86
C GLY A 178 40.24 -1.76 4.94
N SER A 179 39.37 -2.59 5.52
CA SER A 179 39.54 -3.95 6.04
C SER A 179 38.17 -4.64 6.21
N LYS A 180 38.13 -5.95 5.95
CA LYS A 180 36.98 -6.84 6.25
C LYS A 180 36.87 -7.04 7.76
N ALA A 181 35.72 -6.73 8.35
CA ALA A 181 35.33 -7.28 9.64
C ALA A 181 34.53 -8.56 9.38
N VAL A 182 35.07 -9.69 9.83
CA VAL A 182 34.39 -10.98 9.90
C VAL A 182 33.52 -10.93 11.16
N LEU A 183 32.20 -10.93 11.00
CA LEU A 183 31.27 -11.16 12.10
C LEU A 183 31.15 -12.67 12.27
N VAL A 184 31.84 -13.20 13.28
CA VAL A 184 31.63 -14.55 13.81
C VAL A 184 30.31 -14.53 14.56
N PHE A 185 29.34 -15.30 14.08
CA PHE A 185 28.06 -15.52 14.73
C PHE A 185 28.24 -16.71 15.67
N GLU A 186 28.33 -16.44 16.97
CA GLU A 186 28.38 -17.44 18.02
C GLU A 186 26.93 -17.84 18.34
N GLU A 187 26.59 -19.11 18.12
CA GLU A 187 25.26 -19.65 18.43
C GLU A 187 25.08 -19.73 19.95
N PRO A 188 23.92 -19.33 20.51
CA PRO A 188 23.64 -19.54 21.93
C PRO A 188 23.44 -21.04 22.20
N GLU A 189 24.12 -21.53 23.24
CA GLU A 189 24.00 -22.90 23.74
C GLU A 189 22.54 -23.24 24.08
N GLN A 190 22.06 -24.35 23.53
CA GLN A 190 20.80 -24.95 23.97
C GLN A 190 21.07 -25.68 25.28
N GLU A 191 20.49 -25.20 26.38
CA GLU A 191 20.44 -25.94 27.63
C GLU A 191 19.70 -27.26 27.41
N GLN A 192 20.41 -28.38 27.63
CA GLN A 192 19.83 -29.71 27.75
C GLN A 192 18.99 -29.76 29.03
N GLU A 193 17.66 -29.69 28.88
CA GLU A 193 16.75 -30.16 29.93
C GLU A 193 16.70 -31.69 29.88
N ASP A 194 17.57 -32.33 30.66
CA ASP A 194 17.36 -33.70 31.15
C ASP A 194 16.80 -33.61 32.58
N ILE A 195 15.55 -34.05 32.77
CA ILE A 195 15.05 -34.96 33.83
C ILE A 195 13.58 -35.28 33.55
#